data_AF-A0AAW0ES13-F1
#
_entry.id   AF-A0AAW0ES13-F1
#
_cell.length_a   1.000
_cell.length_b   1.000
_cell.length_c   1.000
_cell.angle_alpha   90.00
_cell.angle_beta   90.00
_cell.angle_gamma   90.00
#
_symmetry.space_group_name_H-M   'P 1'
#
loop_
_entity.id
_entity.type
_entity.pdbx_description
1 polymer ?
#
loop_
_entity_poly.entity_id
_entity_poly.type
_entity_poly.pdbx_seq_one_letter_code
_entity_poly.pdbx_strand_id
1 'polypeptide(L)'
;MLCYTRRALLQRSRAVLEQKFESHSAGVDPTAQTTVTGKLKTEIKKMIKIQLFLIPIGVFFMMWMYPAPTEEQERKMRIEYEQNAGWKT
;
A
#
# COMPACT_ATOMS: atom_id res chain seq x y z
N MET A 1 -26.40 -14.45 -51.29
CA MET A 1 -26.39 -12.99 -50.99
C MET A 1 -26.38 -12.62 -49.49
N LEU A 2 -26.68 -13.53 -48.55
CA LEU A 2 -26.71 -13.24 -47.10
C LEU A 2 -25.34 -12.99 -46.43
N CYS A 3 -24.24 -13.45 -47.02
CA CYS A 3 -22.90 -13.26 -46.43
C CYS A 3 -22.38 -11.83 -46.57
N TYR A 4 -22.76 -11.12 -47.63
CA TYR A 4 -22.33 -9.74 -47.89
C TYR A 4 -22.98 -8.73 -46.94
N THR A 5 -24.27 -8.93 -46.62
CA THR A 5 -24.98 -8.10 -45.64
C THR A 5 -24.45 -8.29 -44.23
N ARG A 6 -24.08 -9.52 -43.84
CA ARG A 6 -23.48 -9.80 -42.52
C ARG A 6 -22.12 -9.12 -42.34
N ARG A 7 -21.29 -9.08 -43.39
CA ARG A 7 -19.99 -8.43 -43.37
C ARG A 7 -20.11 -6.90 -43.29
N ALA A 8 -21.07 -6.31 -44.01
CA ALA A 8 -21.36 -4.88 -43.94
C ALA A 8 -21.91 -4.46 -42.56
N LEU A 9 -22.77 -5.29 -41.95
CA LEU A 9 -23.30 -5.05 -40.60
C LEU A 9 -22.21 -5.11 -39.52
N LEU A 10 -21.28 -6.07 -39.63
CA LEU A 10 -20.13 -6.18 -38.72
C LEU A 10 -19.16 -5.01 -38.86
N GLN A 11 -18.94 -4.51 -40.08
CA GLN A 11 -18.10 -3.31 -40.27
C GLN A 11 -18.76 -2.06 -39.68
N ARG A 12 -20.09 -1.93 -39.84
CA ARG A 12 -20.85 -0.80 -39.29
C ARG A 12 -20.92 -0.84 -37.76
N SER A 13 -21.10 -2.03 -37.16
CA SER A 13 -21.08 -2.16 -35.70
C SER A 13 -19.69 -1.88 -35.14
N ARG A 14 -18.62 -2.30 -35.84
CA ARG A 14 -17.24 -2.04 -35.44
C ARG A 14 -16.89 -0.55 -35.51
N ALA A 15 -17.28 0.14 -36.58
CA ALA A 15 -17.07 1.58 -36.70
C ALA A 15 -17.84 2.37 -35.61
N VAL A 16 -19.07 1.96 -35.27
CA VAL A 16 -19.85 2.57 -34.18
C VAL A 16 -19.23 2.27 -32.82
N LEU A 17 -18.68 1.07 -32.61
CA LEU A 17 -17.96 0.74 -31.39
C LEU A 17 -16.70 1.58 -31.25
N GLU A 18 -15.88 1.68 -32.31
CA GLU A 18 -14.65 2.49 -32.32
C GLU A 18 -14.97 3.96 -32.06
N GLN A 19 -16.01 4.51 -32.68
CA GLN A 19 -16.43 5.90 -32.47
C GLN A 19 -16.99 6.16 -31.06
N LYS A 20 -17.66 5.18 -30.44
CA LYS A 20 -18.11 5.24 -29.04
C LYS A 20 -16.96 5.05 -28.05
N PHE A 21 -15.96 4.22 -28.37
CA PHE A 21 -14.79 4.02 -27.52
C PHE A 21 -13.83 5.20 -27.55
N GLU A 22 -13.66 5.89 -28.69
CA GLU A 22 -12.87 7.13 -28.75
C GLU A 22 -13.46 8.24 -27.86
N SER A 23 -14.79 8.30 -27.69
CA SER A 23 -15.41 9.24 -26.74
C SER A 23 -15.14 8.94 -25.26
N HIS A 24 -14.66 7.74 -24.94
CA HIS A 24 -14.24 7.34 -23.59
C HIS A 24 -12.72 7.37 -23.40
N SER A 25 -11.92 7.48 -24.48
CA SER A 25 -10.50 7.79 -24.42
C SER A 25 -10.23 9.27 -24.69
N ALA A 26 -11.14 10.15 -24.27
CA ALA A 26 -10.83 11.56 -24.11
C ALA A 26 -9.59 11.64 -23.22
N GLY A 27 -8.51 12.11 -23.83
CA GLY A 27 -7.15 11.98 -23.33
C GLY A 27 -7.07 12.25 -21.85
N VAL A 28 -6.32 11.39 -21.16
CA VAL A 28 -5.85 11.74 -19.83
C VAL A 28 -5.04 13.02 -19.98
N ASP A 29 -5.69 14.13 -19.63
CA ASP A 29 -5.14 15.46 -19.69
C ASP A 29 -3.83 15.46 -18.87
N PRO A 30 -2.66 15.73 -19.47
CA PRO A 30 -1.38 15.71 -18.74
C PRO A 30 -1.38 16.73 -17.57
N THR A 31 -2.27 17.72 -17.66
CA THR A 31 -2.58 18.72 -16.64
C THR A 31 -3.38 18.15 -15.46
N ALA A 32 -4.25 17.15 -15.70
CA ALA A 32 -4.97 16.43 -14.65
C ALA A 32 -4.05 15.43 -13.94
N GLN A 33 -3.14 14.76 -14.65
CA GLN A 33 -2.14 13.88 -14.01
C GLN A 33 -1.21 14.68 -13.08
N THR A 34 -0.70 15.82 -13.51
CA THR A 34 0.16 16.68 -12.66
C THR A 34 -0.59 17.17 -11.41
N THR A 35 -1.88 17.48 -11.52
CA THR A 35 -2.72 17.89 -10.39
C THR A 35 -3.03 16.75 -9.41
N VAL A 36 -3.34 15.55 -9.90
CA VAL A 36 -3.58 14.35 -9.07
C VAL A 36 -2.29 13.90 -8.38
N THR A 37 -1.17 13.92 -9.10
CA THR A 37 0.14 13.56 -8.55
C THR A 37 0.60 14.57 -7.49
N GLY A 38 0.31 15.86 -7.69
CA GLY A 38 0.57 16.91 -6.69
C GLY A 38 -0.26 16.75 -5.41
N LYS A 39 -1.55 16.45 -5.54
CA LYS A 39 -2.42 16.13 -4.40
C LYS A 39 -1.95 14.87 -3.67
N LEU A 40 -1.59 13.81 -4.40
CA LEU A 40 -1.08 12.57 -3.81
C LEU A 40 0.24 12.80 -3.05
N LYS A 41 1.19 13.54 -3.63
CA LYS A 41 2.45 13.90 -2.94
C LYS A 41 2.20 14.68 -1.65
N THR A 42 1.19 15.56 -1.64
CA THR A 42 0.85 16.37 -0.48
C THR A 42 0.21 15.53 0.62
N GLU A 43 -0.69 14.61 0.28
CA GLU A 43 -1.30 13.66 1.22
C GLU A 43 -0.27 12.66 1.78
N ILE A 44 0.63 12.12 0.95
CA ILE A 44 1.74 11.26 1.41
C ILE A 44 2.64 12.02 2.40
N LYS A 45 2.97 13.29 2.10
CA LYS A 45 3.77 14.12 3.01
C LYS A 45 3.08 14.34 4.36
N LYS A 46 1.75 14.46 4.40
CA LYS A 46 0.98 14.54 5.64
C LYS A 46 1.01 13.22 6.40
N MET A 47 0.76 12.09 5.72
CA MET A 47 0.84 10.76 6.34
C MET A 47 2.21 10.50 6.96
N ILE A 48 3.30 10.81 6.25
CA ILE A 48 4.66 10.62 6.76
C ILE A 48 4.92 11.49 8.00
N LYS A 49 4.48 12.75 8.00
CA LYS A 49 4.59 13.62 9.18
C LYS A 49 3.84 13.06 10.38
N ILE A 50 2.64 12.53 10.16
CA ILE A 50 1.82 11.91 11.22
C ILE A 50 2.52 10.66 11.77
N GLN A 51 3.05 9.79 10.90
CA GLN A 51 3.79 8.60 11.32
C GLN A 51 5.08 8.94 12.06
N LEU A 52 5.80 9.98 11.65
CA LEU A 52 6.99 10.47 12.35
C LEU A 52 6.71 10.90 13.80
N PHE A 53 5.47 11.27 14.11
CA PHE A 53 5.06 11.62 15.47
C PHE A 53 4.48 10.42 16.23
N LEU A 54 3.64 9.61 15.57
CA LEU A 54 3.00 8.44 16.18
C LEU A 54 4.00 7.33 16.53
N ILE A 55 5.01 7.09 15.69
CA ILE A 55 5.99 6.01 15.92
C ILE A 55 6.80 6.26 17.20
N PRO A 56 7.44 7.43 17.42
CA PRO A 56 8.15 7.70 18.66
C PRO A 56 7.26 7.61 19.90
N ILE A 57 6.01 8.07 19.82
CA ILE A 57 5.05 7.96 20.93
C ILE A 57 4.76 6.48 21.22
N GLY A 58 4.49 5.67 20.19
CA GLY A 58 4.27 4.24 20.35
C GLY A 58 5.47 3.52 20.97
N VAL A 59 6.68 3.85 20.52
CA VAL A 59 7.93 3.32 21.10
C VAL A 59 8.08 3.73 22.56
N PHE A 60 7.79 4.99 22.90
CA PHE A 60 7.84 5.46 24.27
C PHE A 60 6.83 4.73 25.18
N PHE A 61 5.59 4.55 24.71
CA PHE A 61 4.58 3.77 25.44
C PHE A 61 5.00 2.31 25.62
N MET A 62 5.57 1.68 24.60
CA MET A 62 6.07 0.31 24.70
C MET A 62 7.22 0.20 25.70
N MET A 63 8.16 1.14 25.67
CA MET A 63 9.29 1.16 26.62
C MET A 63 8.83 1.43 28.05
N TRP A 64 7.75 2.18 28.23
CA TRP A 64 7.15 2.43 29.54
C TRP A 64 6.33 1.24 30.06
N MET A 65 5.53 0.63 29.20
CA MET A 65 4.68 -0.52 29.55
C MET A 65 5.49 -1.81 29.73
N TYR A 66 6.57 -1.97 28.96
CA TYR A 66 7.49 -3.10 28.99
C TYR A 66 8.91 -2.58 29.17
N PRO A 67 9.28 -2.16 30.40
CA PRO A 67 10.62 -1.69 30.68
C PRO A 67 11.63 -2.80 30.40
N ALA A 68 12.77 -2.42 29.82
CA ALA A 68 13.84 -3.36 29.56
C ALA A 68 14.27 -4.01 30.89
N PRO A 69 14.41 -5.35 30.93
CA PRO A 69 14.84 -6.05 32.12
C PRO A 69 16.23 -5.54 32.53
N THR A 70 16.41 -5.33 33.84
CA THR A 70 17.72 -4.99 34.41
C THR A 70 18.69 -6.16 34.26
N GLU A 71 20.00 -5.90 34.30
CA GLU A 71 21.03 -6.95 34.12
C GLU A 71 20.85 -8.14 35.09
N GLU A 72 20.35 -7.89 36.30
CA GLU A 72 20.03 -8.94 37.27
C GLU A 72 18.83 -9.81 36.87
N GLN A 73 17.81 -9.19 36.28
CA GLN A 73 16.63 -9.90 35.76
C GLN A 73 16.99 -10.69 34.50
N GLU A 74 17.83 -10.15 33.62
CA GLU A 74 18.36 -10.90 32.48
C GLU A 74 19.18 -12.11 32.91
N ARG A 75 20.01 -11.98 33.95
CA ARG A 75 20.78 -13.10 34.50
C ARG A 75 19.89 -14.19 35.07
N LYS A 76 18.82 -13.81 35.80
CA LYS A 76 17.82 -14.77 36.31
C LYS A 76 17.06 -15.46 35.18
N MET A 77 16.61 -14.70 34.18
CA MET A 77 15.93 -15.27 33.02
C MET A 77 16.85 -16.21 32.22
N ARG A 78 18.14 -15.91 32.10
CA ARG A 78 19.12 -16.83 31.47
C ARG A 78 19.26 -18.12 32.26
N ILE A 79 19.41 -18.06 33.58
CA ILE A 79 19.51 -19.24 34.44
C ILE A 79 18.23 -20.09 34.36
N GLU A 80 17.06 -19.46 34.40
CA GLU A 80 15.77 -20.14 34.24
C GLU A 80 15.63 -20.75 32.84
N TYR A 81 16.11 -20.07 31.80
CA TYR A 81 16.11 -20.57 30.43
C TYR A 81 17.04 -21.78 30.28
N GLU A 82 18.24 -21.73 30.85
CA GLU A 82 19.21 -22.84 30.84
C GLU A 82 18.67 -24.07 31.59
N GLN A 83 18.01 -23.87 32.73
CA GLN A 83 17.33 -24.93 33.48
C GLN A 83 16.15 -25.53 32.71
N ASN A 84 15.32 -24.69 32.07
CA ASN A 84 14.15 -25.14 31.32
C ASN A 84 14.49 -25.77 29.96
N ALA A 85 15.60 -25.35 29.33
CA ALA A 85 16.10 -25.92 28.09
C ALA A 85 16.76 -27.31 28.29
N GLY A 86 16.85 -27.80 29.53
CA GLY A 86 17.46 -29.08 29.84
C GLY A 86 18.97 -29.11 29.54
N TRP A 87 19.61 -27.95 29.36
CA TRP A 87 21.06 -27.83 29.27
C TRP A 87 21.61 -28.02 30.69
N LYS A 88 21.75 -29.28 31.09
CA LYS A 88 22.60 -29.64 32.21
C LYS A 88 24.01 -29.18 31.89
N THR A 89 24.52 -28.19 32.62
CA THR A 89 25.93 -28.23 33.02
C THR A 89 26.18 -29.47 33.88
#